data_AF-A0A524LMI9-F1
#
_entry.id   AF-A0A524LMI9-F1
#
_cell.length_a   1.000
_cell.length_b   1.000
_cell.length_c   1.000
_cell.angle_alpha   90.00
_cell.angle_beta   90.00
_cell.angle_gamma   90.00
#
_symmetry.space_group_name_H-M   'P 1'
#
loop_
_entity.id
_entity.type
_entity.pdbx_description
1 polymer ?
#
loop_
_entity_poly.entity_id
_entity_poly.type
_entity_poly.pdbx_seq_one_letter_code
_entity_poly.pdbx_strand_id
1 'polypeptide(L)'
;MKNWNVWLGVVLVIIGIVVAAYVGIWWSLIGGIILFIEGVKADPVNSAWIAYGLVRIIFTSLITYITAVVIILPAIALITYEPLTKKKLW
;
A
#
# COMPACT_ATOMS: atom_id res chain seq x y z
N MET A 1 15.79 6.59 -26.54
CA MET A 1 15.50 5.39 -25.73
C MET A 1 13.99 5.23 -25.59
N LYS A 2 13.36 4.47 -26.51
CA LYS A 2 11.91 4.48 -26.78
C LYS A 2 11.04 3.80 -25.69
N ASN A 3 11.67 3.11 -24.72
CA ASN A 3 10.99 2.23 -23.76
C ASN A 3 11.12 2.69 -22.29
N TRP A 4 11.62 3.89 -22.02
CA TRP A 4 11.93 4.35 -20.66
C TRP A 4 10.71 4.38 -19.73
N ASN A 5 9.55 4.81 -20.23
CA ASN A 5 8.31 4.86 -19.46
C ASN A 5 7.86 3.46 -19.01
N VAL A 6 7.96 2.46 -19.90
CA VAL A 6 7.58 1.08 -19.57
C VAL A 6 8.45 0.54 -18.43
N TRP A 7 9.77 0.80 -18.46
CA TRP A 7 10.67 0.40 -17.39
C TRP A 7 10.34 1.09 -16.06
N LEU A 8 10.09 2.39 -16.06
CA LEU A 8 9.68 3.11 -14.85
C LEU A 8 8.36 2.57 -14.28
N GLY A 9 7.38 2.28 -15.15
CA GLY A 9 6.10 1.71 -14.73
C GLY A 9 6.27 0.32 -14.10
N VAL A 10 7.08 -0.56 -14.69
CA VAL A 10 7.36 -1.90 -14.13
C VAL A 10 8.03 -1.80 -12.76
N VAL A 11 9.02 -0.90 -12.60
CA VAL A 11 9.68 -0.67 -11.31
C VAL A 11 8.68 -0.16 -10.27
N LEU A 12 7.80 0.77 -10.65
CA LEU A 12 6.76 1.29 -9.77
C LEU A 12 5.76 0.21 -9.32
N VAL A 13 5.40 -0.73 -10.20
CA VAL A 13 4.54 -1.88 -9.82
C VAL A 13 5.23 -2.76 -8.79
N ILE A 14 6.52 -3.09 -8.99
CA ILE A 14 7.28 -3.92 -8.04
C ILE A 14 7.36 -3.22 -6.68
N ILE A 15 7.71 -1.93 -6.67
CA ILE A 15 7.75 -1.12 -5.44
C ILE A 15 6.36 -1.08 -4.79
N GLY A 16 5.30 -0.91 -5.56
CA GLY A 16 3.93 -0.91 -5.05
C GLY A 16 3.54 -2.20 -4.36
N ILE A 17 3.92 -3.35 -4.91
CA ILE A 17 3.68 -4.67 -4.30
C ILE A 17 4.46 -4.80 -2.98
N VAL A 18 5.75 -4.43 -2.98
CA VAL A 18 6.59 -4.51 -1.78
C VAL A 18 6.07 -3.58 -0.68
N VAL A 19 5.69 -2.36 -1.03
CA VAL A 19 5.13 -1.38 -0.07
C VAL A 19 3.77 -1.84 0.44
N ALA A 20 2.88 -2.34 -0.41
CA ALA A 20 1.58 -2.86 0.02
C ALA A 20 1.73 -4.05 0.97
N ALA A 21 2.64 -4.99 0.67
CA ALA A 21 2.94 -6.12 1.55
C ALA A 21 3.52 -5.65 2.90
N TYR A 22 4.45 -4.68 2.89
CA TYR A 22 5.02 -4.13 4.11
C TYR A 22 3.96 -3.41 4.97
N VAL A 23 3.17 -2.52 4.37
CA VAL A 23 2.13 -1.78 5.08
C VAL A 23 1.03 -2.71 5.60
N GLY A 24 0.61 -3.69 4.79
CA GLY A 24 -0.39 -4.67 5.18
C GLY A 24 0.07 -5.60 6.30
N ILE A 25 1.16 -6.33 6.06
CA ILE A 25 1.60 -7.38 6.98
C ILE A 25 2.32 -6.79 8.18
N TRP A 26 3.29 -5.91 7.95
CA TRP A 26 4.13 -5.42 9.04
C TRP A 26 3.45 -4.30 9.84
N TRP A 27 3.04 -3.23 9.16
CA TRP A 27 2.54 -2.04 9.87
C TRP A 27 1.11 -2.23 10.41
N SER A 28 0.21 -2.81 9.62
CA SER A 28 -1.19 -2.98 10.00
C SER A 28 -1.42 -4.22 10.86
N LEU A 29 -1.02 -5.41 10.39
CA LEU A 29 -1.28 -6.66 11.09
C LEU A 29 -0.38 -6.83 12.32
N ILE A 30 0.93 -6.95 12.10
CA ILE A 30 1.90 -7.17 13.19
C ILE A 30 1.89 -5.96 14.14
N GLY A 31 1.94 -4.74 13.61
CA GLY A 31 1.85 -3.53 14.41
C GLY A 31 0.55 -3.42 15.22
N GLY A 32 -0.59 -3.85 14.65
CA GLY A 32 -1.86 -3.90 15.38
C GLY A 32 -1.86 -4.91 16.53
N ILE A 33 -1.26 -6.09 16.32
CA ILE A 33 -1.10 -7.12 17.37
C ILE A 33 -0.20 -6.62 18.50
N ILE A 34 0.92 -5.97 18.18
CA ILE A 34 1.83 -5.42 19.20
C ILE A 34 1.11 -4.36 20.04
N LEU A 35 0.43 -3.40 19.39
CA LEU A 35 -0.38 -2.38 20.07
C LEU A 35 -1.45 -2.97 20.99
N PHE A 36 -2.11 -4.03 20.54
CA PHE A 36 -3.09 -4.74 21.34
C PHE A 36 -2.46 -5.36 22.59
N ILE A 37 -1.34 -6.08 22.44
CA ILE A 37 -0.62 -6.71 23.55
C ILE A 37 -0.10 -5.67 24.54
N GLU A 38 0.49 -4.58 24.04
CA GLU A 38 0.98 -3.47 24.86
C GLU A 38 -0.15 -2.80 25.64
N GLY A 39 -1.32 -2.61 25.01
CA GLY A 39 -2.50 -2.07 25.69
C GLY A 39 -3.02 -2.95 26.83
N VAL A 40 -2.97 -4.28 26.67
CA VAL A 40 -3.35 -5.24 27.72
C VAL A 40 -2.30 -5.30 28.83
N LYS A 41 -1.01 -5.18 28.48
CA LYS A 41 0.10 -5.21 29.45
C LYS A 41 0.32 -3.88 30.18
N ALA A 42 -0.29 -2.79 29.70
CA ALA A 42 -0.20 -1.49 30.34
C ALA A 42 -0.82 -1.54 31.75
N ASP A 43 -0.20 -0.81 32.69
CA ASP A 43 -0.73 -0.60 34.03
C ASP A 43 -0.84 0.91 34.31
N PRO A 44 -2.06 1.49 34.38
CA PRO A 44 -3.35 0.81 34.18
C PRO A 44 -3.57 0.37 32.73
N VAL A 45 -4.43 -0.63 32.54
CA VAL A 45 -4.81 -1.16 31.22
C VAL A 45 -5.28 -0.04 30.31
N ASN A 46 -4.71 0.03 29.10
CA ASN A 46 -4.99 1.11 28.16
C ASN A 46 -5.97 0.65 27.07
N SER A 47 -7.26 0.82 27.33
CA SER A 47 -8.34 0.44 26.42
C SER A 47 -8.25 1.11 25.04
N ALA A 48 -7.67 2.31 24.94
CA ALA A 48 -7.52 3.00 23.65
C ALA A 48 -6.51 2.28 22.74
N TRP A 49 -5.41 1.78 23.31
CA TRP A 49 -4.38 1.05 22.56
C TRP A 49 -4.91 -0.32 22.09
N ILE A 50 -5.68 -0.98 22.94
CA ILE A 50 -6.38 -2.23 22.62
C ILE A 50 -7.34 -2.01 21.44
N ALA A 51 -8.21 -0.99 21.54
CA ALA A 51 -9.19 -0.69 20.49
C ALA A 51 -8.50 -0.33 19.16
N TYR A 52 -7.45 0.49 19.21
CA TYR A 52 -6.72 0.90 18.01
C TYR A 52 -5.95 -0.25 17.35
N GLY A 53 -5.32 -1.11 18.16
CA GLY A 53 -4.68 -2.33 17.66
C GLY A 53 -5.69 -3.26 16.96
N LEU A 54 -6.87 -3.45 17.55
CA LEU A 54 -7.93 -4.26 16.98
C LEU A 54 -8.44 -3.71 15.64
N VAL A 55 -8.67 -2.38 15.56
CA VAL A 55 -9.09 -1.71 14.33
C VAL A 55 -8.06 -1.93 13.22
N ARG A 56 -6.76 -1.78 13.50
CA ARG A 56 -5.70 -2.05 12.51
C ARG A 56 -5.71 -3.49 12.01
N ILE A 57 -5.92 -4.46 12.89
CA ILE A 57 -6.00 -5.87 12.52
C ILE A 57 -7.20 -6.11 11.58
N ILE A 58 -8.38 -5.64 11.96
CA ILE A 58 -9.63 -5.84 11.18
C ILE A 58 -9.53 -5.17 9.80
N PHE A 59 -8.99 -3.96 9.73
CA PHE A 59 -8.87 -3.21 8.47
C PHE A 59 -7.59 -3.48 7.69
N THR A 60 -6.79 -4.50 8.08
CA THR A 60 -5.53 -4.82 7.40
C THR A 60 -5.72 -5.08 5.91
N SER A 61 -6.74 -5.86 5.53
CA SER A 61 -7.03 -6.17 4.13
C SER A 61 -7.37 -4.91 3.33
N LEU A 62 -8.18 -4.02 3.90
CA LEU A 62 -8.56 -2.75 3.30
C LEU A 62 -7.35 -1.82 3.14
N ILE A 63 -6.53 -1.67 4.17
CA ILE A 63 -5.32 -0.84 4.16
C ILE A 63 -4.33 -1.35 3.10
N THR A 64 -4.14 -2.67 3.02
CA THR A 64 -3.28 -3.31 2.00
C THR A 64 -3.79 -3.00 0.60
N TYR A 65 -5.10 -3.16 0.37
CA TYR A 65 -5.73 -2.91 -0.92
C TYR A 65 -5.60 -1.44 -1.34
N ILE A 66 -5.93 -0.49 -0.45
CA ILE A 66 -5.80 0.95 -0.73
C ILE A 66 -4.35 1.30 -1.06
N THR A 67 -3.39 0.79 -0.29
CA THR A 67 -1.96 1.03 -0.52
C THR A 67 -1.53 0.51 -1.89
N ALA A 68 -1.96 -0.70 -2.26
CA ALA A 68 -1.68 -1.27 -3.57
C ALA A 68 -2.29 -0.42 -4.70
N VAL A 69 -3.56 -0.04 -4.60
CA VAL A 69 -4.26 0.76 -5.62
C VAL A 69 -3.59 2.11 -5.82
N VAL A 70 -3.25 2.82 -4.75
CA VAL A 70 -2.65 4.16 -4.81
C VAL A 70 -1.32 4.16 -5.58
N ILE A 71 -0.54 3.08 -5.49
CA ILE A 71 0.78 3.00 -6.13
C ILE A 71 0.71 2.32 -7.50
N ILE A 72 -0.06 1.24 -7.63
CA ILE A 72 -0.10 0.42 -8.85
C ILE A 72 -0.94 1.09 -9.95
N LEU A 73 -2.02 1.79 -9.60
CA LEU A 73 -2.88 2.45 -10.59
C LEU A 73 -2.12 3.49 -11.45
N PRO A 74 -1.36 4.44 -10.87
CA PRO A 74 -0.56 5.37 -11.68
C PRO A 74 0.57 4.67 -12.43
N ALA A 75 1.12 3.57 -11.88
CA ALA A 75 2.14 2.77 -12.57
C ALA A 75 1.58 2.15 -13.86
N ILE A 76 0.37 1.57 -13.80
CA ILE A 76 -0.33 1.03 -14.97
C ILE A 76 -0.60 2.15 -15.99
N ALA A 77 -1.11 3.30 -15.53
CA ALA A 77 -1.36 4.44 -16.40
C ALA A 77 -0.09 4.90 -17.15
N LEU A 78 1.07 4.83 -16.50
CA LEU A 78 2.35 5.20 -17.10
C LEU A 78 2.86 4.18 -18.13
N ILE A 79 2.52 2.90 -17.96
CA ILE A 79 2.83 1.83 -18.93
C ILE A 79 1.93 1.95 -20.16
N THR A 80 0.65 2.24 -19.96
CA THR A 80 -0.35 2.30 -21.05
C THR A 80 -0.42 3.66 -21.73
N TYR A 81 0.26 4.68 -21.20
CA TYR A 81 0.25 6.02 -21.78
C TYR A 81 0.88 6.02 -23.17
N GLU A 82 0.03 6.10 -24.19
CA GLU A 82 0.45 6.38 -25.55
C GLU A 82 0.46 7.90 -25.76
N PRO A 83 1.61 8.51 -26.11
CA PRO A 83 1.67 9.95 -26.28
C PRO A 83 0.79 10.37 -27.47
N LEU A 84 -0.13 11.31 -27.22
CA LEU A 84 -1.08 11.88 -28.20
C LEU A 84 -0.41 12.41 -29.49
N THR A 85 0.92 12.58 -29.49
CA THR A 85 1.73 12.99 -30.65
C THR A 85 1.78 11.97 -31.78
N LYS A 86 1.49 10.69 -31.52
CA LYS A 86 1.39 9.67 -32.58
C LYS A 86 0.01 9.59 -33.24
N LYS A 87 -1.00 10.22 -32.66
CA LYS A 87 -2.32 10.37 -33.28
C LYS A 87 -2.28 11.53 -34.29
N LYS A 88 -1.30 11.53 -35.20
CA LYS A 88 -1.29 12.43 -36.34
C LYS A 88 -2.34 11.92 -37.31
N LEU A 89 -3.50 12.56 -37.21
CA LEU A 89 -4.46 12.87 -38.26
C LEU A 89 -3.99 12.44 -39.66
N TRP A 90 -4.45 11.26 -40.09
CA TRP A 90 -4.75 10.97 -41.48
C TRP A 90 -6.10 10.24 -41.47
#